data_AF-C8W2U2-F1
#
_entry.id   AF-C8W2U2-F1
#
_cell.length_a   1.000
_cell.length_b   1.000
_cell.length_c   1.000
_cell.angle_alpha   90.00
_cell.angle_beta   90.00
_cell.angle_gamma   90.00
#
_symmetry.space_group_name_H-M   'P 1'
#
loop_
_entity.id
_entity.type
_entity.pdbx_description
1 polymer ?
#
loop_
_entity_poly.entity_id
_entity_poly.type
_entity_poly.pdbx_seq_one_letter_code
_entity_poly.pdbx_strand_id
1 'polypeptide(L)'
;MKGKKSDDVYLTIYGYKTFGEEHFAEEFFQMLNDANPAYLSHKIGIYEPIKTPFSMEEAKKMWVESERVGELYGGIMLKGQKTRGDISWKNDNSNIVGLVMSREFVIKNNGTKKFIELAKKLFLWSNGVYGYACHISNFIYKPGLSHETCLGHITWMTLYGPPYVEMFGKEVIQIAPCKVEEFARDRFILLTSDEPMEINPEMLEIQERIKKHPGEDAFCRKEPFRTEPLTMEDLIAGRDSPSTEGYRSPDLSSYITDSGKKDEDDGLVVKINDDGTMMTYKVKPEQKK
;
A
#
# COMPACT_ATOMS: atom_id res chain seq x y z
N MET A 1 -19.39 17.42 26.18
CA MET A 1 -19.19 16.37 25.17
C MET A 1 -17.69 16.21 24.92
N LYS A 2 -17.07 15.10 25.36
CA LYS A 2 -15.71 14.76 24.91
C LYS A 2 -15.83 14.43 23.43
N GLY A 3 -15.21 15.23 22.56
CA GLY A 3 -15.28 15.03 21.11
C GLY A 3 -14.88 13.61 20.74
N LYS A 4 -15.68 12.92 19.94
CA LYS A 4 -15.30 11.65 19.32
C LYS A 4 -13.90 11.85 18.72
N LYS A 5 -12.92 11.03 19.12
CA LYS A 5 -11.63 10.98 18.42
C LYS A 5 -11.95 10.69 16.95
N SER A 6 -11.48 11.58 16.07
CA SER A 6 -11.51 11.36 14.64
C SER A 6 -10.79 10.05 14.33
N ASP A 7 -11.44 9.15 13.61
CA ASP A 7 -10.87 7.88 13.18
C ASP A 7 -10.08 8.09 11.89
N ASP A 8 -8.76 8.15 12.03
CA ASP A 8 -7.83 8.46 10.93
C ASP A 8 -7.87 7.39 9.84
N VAL A 9 -7.43 7.78 8.64
CA VAL A 9 -7.39 6.90 7.46
C VAL A 9 -5.99 6.31 7.34
N TYR A 10 -5.90 5.00 7.20
CA TYR A 10 -4.68 4.26 6.91
C TYR A 10 -4.65 3.84 5.46
N LEU A 11 -3.54 4.09 4.77
CA LEU A 11 -3.17 3.57 3.46
C LEU A 11 -2.03 2.57 3.66
N THR A 12 -2.14 1.41 3.03
CA THR A 12 -1.03 0.48 2.84
C THR A 12 -0.91 0.13 1.37
N ILE A 13 0.32 0.06 0.87
CA ILE A 13 0.65 -0.41 -0.47
C ILE A 13 1.80 -1.41 -0.35
N TYR A 14 1.61 -2.58 -0.95
CA TYR A 14 2.63 -3.60 -1.15
C TYR A 14 3.11 -3.52 -2.60
N GLY A 15 4.42 -3.44 -2.78
CA GLY A 15 5.05 -3.36 -4.10
C GLY A 15 6.38 -4.09 -4.14
N TYR A 16 6.98 -4.07 -5.33
CA TYR A 16 8.27 -4.71 -5.59
C TYR A 16 9.19 -3.80 -6.39
N LYS A 17 10.02 -3.08 -5.66
CA LYS A 17 11.02 -2.11 -6.13
C LYS A 17 11.96 -1.79 -4.96
N THR A 18 13.26 -1.79 -5.21
CA THR A 18 14.26 -1.32 -4.25
C THR A 18 14.35 0.19 -4.26
N PHE A 19 14.57 0.77 -3.07
CA PHE A 19 14.67 2.22 -2.91
C PHE A 19 15.99 2.68 -2.31
N GLY A 20 17.04 1.87 -2.31
CA GLY A 20 18.31 2.17 -1.60
C GLY A 20 19.01 3.49 -1.97
N GLU A 21 18.62 4.14 -3.06
CA GLU A 21 19.24 5.36 -3.56
C GLU A 21 18.60 6.65 -3.06
N GLU A 22 19.42 7.70 -2.96
CA GLU A 22 19.03 9.02 -2.44
C GLU A 22 17.85 9.66 -3.20
N HIS A 23 17.79 9.49 -4.52
CA HIS A 23 16.76 10.11 -5.36
C HIS A 23 15.35 9.61 -5.01
N PHE A 24 15.21 8.38 -4.52
CA PHE A 24 13.92 7.84 -4.08
C PHE A 24 13.37 8.56 -2.84
N ALA A 25 14.25 9.01 -1.94
CA ALA A 25 13.83 9.85 -0.82
C ALA A 25 13.21 11.16 -1.34
N GLU A 26 13.89 11.81 -2.28
CA GLU A 26 13.42 13.06 -2.88
C GLU A 26 12.06 12.89 -3.55
N GLU A 27 11.93 11.88 -4.41
CA GLU A 27 10.67 11.56 -5.08
C GLU A 27 9.53 11.31 -4.08
N PHE A 28 9.77 10.50 -3.04
CA PHE A 28 8.78 10.17 -2.04
C PHE A 28 8.28 11.40 -1.27
N PHE A 29 9.20 12.19 -0.72
CA PHE A 29 8.84 13.38 0.06
C PHE A 29 8.26 14.48 -0.82
N GLN A 30 8.69 14.60 -2.08
CA GLN A 30 8.09 15.53 -3.03
C GLN A 30 6.65 15.13 -3.37
N MET A 31 6.35 13.84 -3.60
CA MET A 31 4.98 13.37 -3.83
C MET A 31 4.05 13.71 -2.65
N LEU A 32 4.52 13.57 -1.41
CA LEU A 32 3.75 13.97 -0.23
C LEU A 32 3.48 15.48 -0.23
N ASN A 33 4.52 16.28 -0.46
CA ASN A 33 4.43 17.74 -0.48
C ASN A 33 3.48 18.26 -1.58
N ASP A 34 3.60 17.72 -2.79
CA ASP A 34 2.77 18.09 -3.94
C ASP A 34 1.30 17.77 -3.73
N ALA A 35 1.01 16.62 -3.09
CA ALA A 35 -0.36 16.25 -2.76
C ALA A 35 -0.96 17.22 -1.73
N ASN A 36 -0.22 17.47 -0.64
CA ASN A 36 -0.56 18.48 0.36
C ASN A 36 0.67 18.76 1.24
N PRO A 37 1.16 20.01 1.35
CA PRO A 37 2.30 20.33 2.21
C PRO A 37 2.11 19.93 3.68
N ALA A 38 0.86 19.82 4.14
CA ALA A 38 0.55 19.33 5.49
C ALA A 38 0.79 17.82 5.69
N TYR A 39 1.02 17.06 4.61
CA TYR A 39 1.38 15.65 4.67
C TYR A 39 2.87 15.45 4.96
N LEU A 40 3.71 16.47 4.77
CA LEU A 40 5.11 16.40 5.14
C LEU A 40 5.27 16.13 6.64
N SER A 41 6.20 15.24 6.96
CA SER A 41 6.57 14.95 8.33
C SER A 41 7.26 16.15 8.99
N HIS A 42 7.04 16.33 10.29
CA HIS A 42 7.87 17.25 11.08
C HIS A 42 9.13 16.56 11.60
N LYS A 43 9.07 15.23 11.74
CA LYS A 43 10.17 14.41 12.20
C LYS A 43 10.26 13.12 11.41
N ILE A 44 11.48 12.63 11.27
CA ILE A 44 11.85 11.39 10.61
C ILE A 44 12.78 10.57 11.51
N GLY A 45 12.89 9.27 11.23
CA GLY A 45 13.83 8.40 11.91
C GLY A 45 13.78 6.98 11.36
N ILE A 46 14.85 6.22 11.57
CA ILE A 46 14.95 4.82 11.16
C ILE A 46 14.28 3.89 12.20
N TYR A 47 14.17 4.34 13.44
CA TYR A 47 13.59 3.61 14.57
C TYR A 47 12.85 4.55 15.53
N GLU A 48 11.91 4.00 16.30
CA GLU A 48 11.33 4.71 17.43
C GLU A 48 12.35 4.82 18.58
N PRO A 49 12.39 5.94 19.32
CA PRO A 49 11.53 7.12 19.19
C PRO A 49 11.91 8.05 18.02
N ILE A 50 10.95 8.43 17.17
CA ILE A 50 11.15 9.36 16.04
C ILE A 50 11.42 10.78 16.57
N LYS A 51 12.68 11.24 16.44
CA LYS A 51 13.17 12.48 17.10
C LYS A 51 13.72 13.53 16.15
N THR A 52 14.28 13.15 15.01
CA THR A 52 15.03 14.08 14.13
C THR A 52 14.08 14.97 13.35
N PRO A 53 14.22 16.30 13.39
CA PRO A 53 13.43 17.21 12.56
C PRO A 53 13.58 16.89 11.07
N PHE A 54 12.50 17.02 10.31
CA PHE A 54 12.54 16.82 8.87
C PHE A 54 13.31 17.96 8.17
N SER A 55 14.28 17.59 7.37
CA SER A 55 14.78 18.35 6.23
C SER A 55 14.99 17.37 5.07
N MET A 56 14.96 17.86 3.83
CA MET A 56 15.20 17.00 2.67
C MET A 56 16.60 16.36 2.72
N GLU A 57 17.60 17.12 3.16
CA GLU A 57 18.98 16.60 3.31
C GLU A 57 19.08 15.47 4.34
N GLU A 58 18.45 15.62 5.51
CA GLU A 58 18.45 14.57 6.54
C GLU A 58 17.62 13.36 6.10
N ALA A 59 16.51 13.58 5.41
CA ALA A 59 15.67 12.51 4.85
C ALA A 59 16.46 11.64 3.88
N LYS A 60 17.13 12.28 2.91
CA LYS A 60 18.01 11.65 1.92
C LYS A 60 19.12 10.83 2.57
N LYS A 61 19.81 11.41 3.54
CA LYS A 61 20.87 10.74 4.30
C LYS A 61 20.35 9.51 5.06
N MET A 62 19.26 9.66 5.83
CA MET A 62 18.67 8.55 6.59
C MET A 62 18.16 7.43 5.70
N TRP A 63 17.63 7.78 4.52
CA TRP A 63 17.13 6.81 3.56
C TRP A 63 18.22 5.82 3.14
N VAL A 64 19.38 6.32 2.71
CA VAL A 64 20.53 5.52 2.31
C VAL A 64 21.17 4.80 3.52
N GLU A 65 21.24 5.46 4.67
CA GLU A 65 21.78 4.85 5.90
C GLU A 65 20.92 3.67 6.40
N SER A 66 19.60 3.76 6.25
CA SER A 66 18.67 2.72 6.74
C SER A 66 18.93 1.35 6.13
N GLU A 67 19.23 1.30 4.83
CA GLU A 67 19.54 0.06 4.12
C GLU A 67 20.88 -0.53 4.56
N ARG A 68 21.88 0.32 4.83
CA ARG A 68 23.19 -0.12 5.34
C ARG A 68 23.10 -0.71 6.74
N VAL A 69 22.25 -0.15 7.60
CA VAL A 69 22.08 -0.58 8.98
C VAL A 69 21.24 -1.85 9.08
N GLY A 70 20.21 -1.99 8.23
CA GLY A 70 19.28 -3.10 8.33
C GLY A 70 19.78 -4.43 7.75
N GLU A 71 20.91 -4.44 7.02
CA GLU A 71 21.57 -5.55 6.31
C GLU A 71 20.70 -6.28 5.25
N LEU A 72 19.40 -6.46 5.53
CA LEU A 72 18.39 -7.15 4.74
C LEU A 72 17.16 -6.28 4.43
N TYR A 73 17.05 -5.11 5.07
CA TYR A 73 15.95 -4.17 4.86
C TYR A 73 16.40 -2.72 5.04
N GLY A 74 15.78 -1.81 4.29
CA GLY A 74 15.84 -0.37 4.50
C GLY A 74 14.48 0.17 4.93
N GLY A 75 14.45 1.37 5.50
CA GLY A 75 13.20 2.02 5.86
C GLY A 75 13.33 3.32 6.63
N ILE A 76 12.32 4.17 6.47
CA ILE A 76 12.20 5.43 7.18
C ILE A 76 10.80 5.57 7.77
N MET A 77 10.74 6.00 9.03
CA MET A 77 9.51 6.34 9.73
C MET A 77 9.27 7.84 9.69
N LEU A 78 7.99 8.21 9.64
CA LEU A 78 7.49 9.54 9.42
C LEU A 78 6.61 9.94 10.60
N LYS A 79 6.82 11.14 11.16
CA LYS A 79 5.97 11.69 12.21
C LYS A 79 5.70 13.18 12.00
N GLY A 80 4.52 13.47 11.47
CA GLY A 80 3.92 14.80 11.39
C GLY A 80 2.88 15.03 12.48
N GLN A 81 2.23 16.19 12.43
CA GLN A 81 1.09 16.48 13.31
C GLN A 81 -0.17 15.73 12.86
N LYS A 82 -0.29 15.48 11.55
CA LYS A 82 -1.50 14.98 10.89
C LYS A 82 -1.24 13.78 9.98
N THR A 83 0.03 13.44 9.78
CA THR A 83 0.48 12.27 9.02
C THR A 83 1.51 11.53 9.86
N ARG A 84 1.43 10.22 9.90
CA ARG A 84 2.47 9.34 10.44
C ARG A 84 2.56 8.13 9.53
N GLY A 85 3.67 7.45 9.50
CA GLY A 85 3.78 6.28 8.65
C GLY A 85 5.20 5.78 8.58
N ASP A 86 5.40 4.87 7.66
CA ASP A 86 6.66 4.24 7.39
C ASP A 86 6.70 3.80 5.94
N ILE A 87 7.89 3.80 5.39
CA ILE A 87 8.19 3.06 4.18
C ILE A 87 9.35 2.14 4.49
N SER A 88 9.23 0.90 4.04
CA SER A 88 10.28 -0.11 4.18
C SER A 88 10.44 -0.88 2.88
N TRP A 89 11.65 -1.35 2.64
CA TRP A 89 11.98 -2.20 1.49
C TRP A 89 13.02 -3.24 1.89
N LYS A 90 13.09 -4.33 1.13
CA LYS A 90 14.02 -5.43 1.36
C LYS A 90 14.85 -5.70 0.12
N ASN A 91 15.89 -6.53 0.30
CA ASN A 91 16.78 -6.95 -0.78
C ASN A 91 16.11 -7.88 -1.81
N ASP A 92 14.96 -8.47 -1.50
CA ASP A 92 14.13 -9.24 -2.45
C ASP A 92 13.20 -8.35 -3.30
N ASN A 93 13.49 -7.04 -3.32
CA ASN A 93 12.68 -5.97 -3.92
C ASN A 93 11.34 -5.71 -3.23
N SER A 94 10.87 -6.52 -2.29
CA SER A 94 9.58 -6.25 -1.62
C SER A 94 9.62 -4.94 -0.86
N ASN A 95 8.55 -4.17 -0.95
CA ASN A 95 8.40 -2.91 -0.24
C ASN A 95 6.98 -2.70 0.28
N ILE A 96 6.89 -1.88 1.32
CA ILE A 96 5.63 -1.50 1.96
C ILE A 96 5.65 0.01 2.16
N VAL A 97 4.59 0.68 1.71
CA VAL A 97 4.31 2.08 2.03
C VAL A 97 3.09 2.11 2.95
N GLY A 98 3.30 2.51 4.20
CA GLY A 98 2.25 2.69 5.20
C GLY A 98 2.08 4.16 5.56
N LEU A 99 0.88 4.73 5.35
CA LEU A 99 0.55 6.11 5.73
C LEU A 99 -0.73 6.15 6.54
N VAL A 100 -0.66 6.71 7.74
CA VAL A 100 -1.82 7.13 8.51
C VAL A 100 -1.99 8.63 8.36
N MET A 101 -3.17 9.06 7.94
CA MET A 101 -3.51 10.45 7.74
C MET A 101 -4.77 10.84 8.49
N SER A 102 -4.74 12.06 9.03
CA SER A 102 -5.86 12.60 9.77
C SER A 102 -7.11 12.69 8.89
N ARG A 103 -8.21 12.09 9.34
CA ARG A 103 -9.49 12.09 8.59
C ARG A 103 -9.91 13.49 8.18
N GLU A 104 -9.71 14.48 9.04
CA GLU A 104 -10.03 15.88 8.76
C GLU A 104 -9.37 16.38 7.47
N PHE A 105 -8.12 16.00 7.23
CA PHE A 105 -7.37 16.39 6.04
C PHE A 105 -7.77 15.60 4.81
N VAL A 106 -8.22 14.36 4.99
CA VAL A 106 -8.70 13.54 3.88
C VAL A 106 -10.07 14.04 3.44
N ILE A 107 -10.99 14.43 4.33
CA ILE A 107 -12.37 14.76 3.91
C ILE A 107 -12.55 16.23 3.51
N LYS A 108 -11.81 17.17 4.12
CA LYS A 108 -12.00 18.60 3.83
C LYS A 108 -11.22 19.07 2.60
N ASN A 109 -11.64 20.19 2.01
CA ASN A 109 -10.89 20.95 1.00
C ASN A 109 -10.38 20.11 -0.19
N ASN A 110 -11.26 19.27 -0.77
CA ASN A 110 -10.90 18.37 -1.86
C ASN A 110 -9.79 17.35 -1.49
N GLY A 111 -9.63 17.09 -0.18
CA GLY A 111 -8.64 16.17 0.37
C GLY A 111 -8.82 14.75 -0.15
N THR A 112 -10.05 14.30 -0.39
CA THR A 112 -10.34 12.93 -0.82
C THR A 112 -9.73 12.68 -2.19
N LYS A 113 -9.95 13.62 -3.12
CA LYS A 113 -9.36 13.56 -4.45
C LYS A 113 -7.83 13.59 -4.37
N LYS A 114 -7.26 14.50 -3.59
CA LYS A 114 -5.80 14.60 -3.40
C LYS A 114 -5.20 13.32 -2.80
N PHE A 115 -5.91 12.69 -1.87
CA PHE A 115 -5.51 11.43 -1.25
C PHE A 115 -5.55 10.26 -2.23
N ILE A 116 -6.62 10.14 -3.01
CA ILE A 116 -6.74 9.13 -4.06
C ILE A 116 -5.61 9.29 -5.08
N GLU A 117 -5.35 10.53 -5.52
CA GLU A 117 -4.26 10.81 -6.46
C GLU A 117 -2.88 10.51 -5.87
N LEU A 118 -2.64 10.84 -4.59
CA LEU A 118 -1.42 10.45 -3.89
C LEU A 118 -1.27 8.92 -3.83
N ALA A 119 -2.34 8.20 -3.49
CA ALA A 119 -2.32 6.74 -3.41
C ALA A 119 -2.00 6.11 -4.77
N LYS A 120 -2.60 6.61 -5.87
CA LYS A 120 -2.26 6.18 -7.24
C LYS A 120 -0.79 6.43 -7.55
N LYS A 121 -0.27 7.64 -7.27
CA LYS A 121 1.14 7.99 -7.51
C LYS A 121 2.09 7.08 -6.74
N LEU A 122 1.85 6.88 -5.44
CA LEU A 122 2.64 5.98 -4.60
C LEU A 122 2.57 4.54 -5.11
N PHE A 123 1.40 4.08 -5.54
CA PHE A 123 1.21 2.74 -6.09
C PHE A 123 1.97 2.52 -7.40
N LEU A 124 2.04 3.53 -8.26
CA LEU A 124 2.88 3.49 -9.46
C LEU A 124 4.36 3.48 -9.10
N TRP A 125 4.75 4.45 -8.28
CA TRP A 125 6.13 4.68 -7.87
C TRP A 125 6.75 3.47 -7.18
N SER A 126 5.96 2.73 -6.39
CA SER A 126 6.40 1.56 -5.64
C SER A 126 6.33 0.24 -6.40
N ASN A 127 5.91 0.28 -7.67
CA ASN A 127 5.55 -0.91 -8.43
C ASN A 127 4.55 -1.79 -7.67
N GLY A 128 3.49 -1.15 -7.17
CA GLY A 128 2.46 -1.78 -6.34
C GLY A 128 1.77 -2.95 -7.01
N VAL A 129 1.60 -4.03 -6.24
CA VAL A 129 0.81 -5.21 -6.63
C VAL A 129 -0.55 -5.22 -5.94
N TYR A 130 -0.61 -4.70 -4.72
CA TYR A 130 -1.84 -4.60 -3.93
C TYR A 130 -1.76 -3.43 -2.96
N GLY A 131 -2.86 -2.73 -2.77
CA GLY A 131 -2.94 -1.67 -1.77
C GLY A 131 -4.36 -1.45 -1.31
N TYR A 132 -4.52 -0.82 -0.16
CA TYR A 132 -5.83 -0.46 0.34
C TYR A 132 -5.77 0.75 1.26
N ALA A 133 -6.88 1.47 1.37
CA ALA A 133 -7.11 2.39 2.46
C ALA A 133 -8.40 2.09 3.22
N CYS A 134 -8.34 2.24 4.54
CA CYS A 134 -9.45 2.05 5.46
C CYS A 134 -9.31 3.00 6.65
N HIS A 135 -10.38 3.15 7.42
CA HIS A 135 -10.26 3.74 8.75
C HIS A 135 -9.45 2.80 9.68
N ILE A 136 -8.72 3.36 10.65
CA ILE A 136 -7.91 2.56 11.59
C ILE A 136 -8.79 1.59 12.40
N SER A 137 -10.00 2.00 12.78
CA SER A 137 -10.94 1.08 13.46
C SER A 137 -11.33 -0.15 12.62
N ASN A 138 -11.10 -0.11 11.31
CA ASN A 138 -11.39 -1.17 10.34
C ASN A 138 -10.13 -1.81 9.77
N PHE A 139 -9.02 -1.71 10.48
CA PHE A 139 -7.78 -2.31 10.02
C PHE A 139 -7.99 -3.79 9.72
N ILE A 140 -7.64 -4.20 8.51
CA ILE A 140 -7.72 -5.60 8.09
C ILE A 140 -6.46 -6.30 8.60
N TYR A 141 -6.45 -6.64 9.89
CA TYR A 141 -5.42 -7.54 10.42
C TYR A 141 -5.99 -8.94 10.54
N LYS A 142 -5.37 -9.89 9.82
CA LYS A 142 -5.60 -11.32 10.00
C LYS A 142 -4.24 -11.99 10.17
N PRO A 143 -3.89 -12.48 11.38
CA PRO A 143 -2.65 -13.21 11.62
C PRO A 143 -2.43 -14.31 10.56
N GLY A 144 -1.22 -14.39 10.02
CA GLY A 144 -0.81 -15.45 9.09
C GLY A 144 -1.37 -15.39 7.66
N LEU A 145 -2.16 -14.38 7.31
CA LEU A 145 -2.63 -14.15 5.94
C LEU A 145 -2.11 -12.80 5.43
N SER A 146 -1.66 -12.76 4.17
CA SER A 146 -1.03 -11.61 3.55
C SER A 146 -1.55 -11.40 2.12
N HIS A 147 -1.16 -10.28 1.51
CA HIS A 147 -1.40 -10.03 0.09
C HIS A 147 -0.75 -11.07 -0.85
N GLU A 148 0.05 -11.99 -0.34
CA GLU A 148 0.64 -13.09 -1.11
C GLU A 148 -0.20 -14.37 -0.99
N THR A 149 -1.06 -14.49 0.02
CA THR A 149 -1.80 -15.73 0.33
C THR A 149 -3.33 -15.57 0.23
N CYS A 150 -3.92 -14.54 0.84
CA CYS A 150 -5.30 -14.13 0.59
C CYS A 150 -5.54 -12.68 0.98
N LEU A 151 -6.49 -12.03 0.29
CA LEU A 151 -6.90 -10.69 0.65
C LEU A 151 -7.75 -10.72 1.92
N GLY A 152 -7.37 -9.93 2.92
CA GLY A 152 -8.12 -9.94 4.18
C GLY A 152 -9.57 -9.47 4.04
N HIS A 153 -9.83 -8.42 3.23
CA HIS A 153 -11.16 -7.89 2.89
C HIS A 153 -11.07 -6.84 1.75
N ILE A 154 -12.22 -6.39 1.24
CA ILE A 154 -12.36 -5.15 0.46
C ILE A 154 -12.57 -3.96 1.40
N THR A 155 -11.86 -2.85 1.21
CA THR A 155 -11.97 -1.66 2.08
C THR A 155 -12.78 -0.54 1.42
N TRP A 156 -12.60 0.70 1.88
CA TRP A 156 -13.13 1.87 1.17
C TRP A 156 -12.46 2.04 -0.20
N MET A 157 -11.13 1.97 -0.21
CA MET A 157 -10.31 2.10 -1.43
C MET A 157 -9.40 0.89 -1.55
N THR A 158 -9.50 0.15 -2.65
CA THR A 158 -8.64 -1.01 -2.95
C THR A 158 -7.92 -0.79 -4.27
N LEU A 159 -6.63 -1.11 -4.32
CA LEU A 159 -5.75 -0.94 -5.47
C LEU A 159 -5.26 -2.31 -5.93
N TYR A 160 -5.43 -2.61 -7.22
CA TYR A 160 -4.92 -3.83 -7.85
C TYR A 160 -3.85 -3.50 -8.87
N GLY A 161 -2.71 -4.18 -8.76
CA GLY A 161 -1.66 -4.19 -9.76
C GLY A 161 -1.76 -5.42 -10.68
N PRO A 162 -0.82 -5.56 -11.62
CA PRO A 162 -0.90 -6.58 -12.67
C PRO A 162 -1.14 -8.02 -12.18
N PRO A 163 -0.48 -8.52 -11.10
CA PRO A 163 -0.71 -9.89 -10.63
C PRO A 163 -2.16 -10.17 -10.22
N TYR A 164 -2.80 -9.17 -9.59
CA TYR A 164 -4.20 -9.27 -9.18
C TYR A 164 -5.16 -9.10 -10.36
N VAL A 165 -4.80 -8.27 -11.35
CA VAL A 165 -5.58 -8.14 -12.59
C VAL A 165 -5.56 -9.44 -13.39
N GLU A 166 -4.41 -10.11 -13.47
CA GLU A 166 -4.28 -11.42 -14.10
C GLU A 166 -5.08 -12.49 -13.35
N MET A 167 -4.94 -12.55 -12.02
CA MET A 167 -5.64 -13.51 -11.17
C MET A 167 -7.17 -13.40 -11.24
N PHE A 168 -7.70 -12.17 -11.26
CA PHE A 168 -9.15 -11.92 -11.27
C PHE A 168 -9.74 -11.84 -12.68
N GLY A 169 -8.96 -11.44 -13.68
CA GLY A 169 -9.43 -11.07 -15.00
C GLY A 169 -9.79 -9.58 -15.07
N LYS A 170 -9.24 -8.90 -16.08
CA LYS A 170 -9.43 -7.46 -16.30
C LYS A 170 -10.91 -7.09 -16.46
N GLU A 171 -11.63 -7.87 -17.26
CA GLU A 171 -13.05 -7.66 -17.55
C GLU A 171 -13.89 -7.82 -16.28
N VAL A 172 -13.53 -8.78 -15.42
CA VAL A 172 -14.21 -9.02 -14.14
C VAL A 172 -14.05 -7.82 -13.21
N ILE A 173 -12.84 -7.26 -13.11
CA ILE A 173 -12.58 -6.05 -12.31
C ILE A 173 -13.37 -4.85 -12.87
N GLN A 174 -13.37 -4.64 -14.18
CA GLN A 174 -14.04 -3.50 -14.82
C GLN A 174 -15.55 -3.45 -14.57
N ILE A 175 -16.19 -4.61 -14.38
CA ILE A 175 -17.63 -4.71 -14.12
C ILE A 175 -17.95 -4.94 -12.63
N ALA A 176 -16.98 -4.78 -11.72
CA ALA A 176 -17.21 -4.94 -10.29
C ALA A 176 -18.32 -3.99 -9.79
N PRO A 177 -19.12 -4.40 -8.79
CA PRO A 177 -20.31 -3.66 -8.35
C PRO A 177 -19.98 -2.46 -7.45
N CYS A 178 -19.07 -1.59 -7.93
CA CYS A 178 -18.62 -0.37 -7.30
C CYS A 178 -18.04 0.61 -8.34
N LYS A 179 -17.48 1.72 -7.88
CA LYS A 179 -16.77 2.63 -8.78
C LYS A 179 -15.38 2.06 -9.07
N VAL A 180 -15.10 1.82 -10.35
CA VAL A 180 -13.84 1.26 -10.84
C VAL A 180 -13.19 2.26 -11.78
N GLU A 181 -11.87 2.43 -11.65
CA GLU A 181 -11.07 3.21 -12.58
C GLU A 181 -9.77 2.47 -12.89
N GLU A 182 -9.45 2.32 -14.17
CA GLU A 182 -8.11 1.93 -14.63
C GLU A 182 -7.25 3.18 -14.76
N PHE A 183 -6.43 3.47 -13.74
CA PHE A 183 -5.65 4.71 -13.69
C PHE A 183 -4.27 4.59 -14.38
N ALA A 184 -3.85 3.36 -14.68
CA ALA A 184 -2.72 3.04 -15.54
C ALA A 184 -2.92 1.62 -16.10
N ARG A 185 -2.15 1.26 -17.13
CA ARG A 185 -2.26 -0.07 -17.75
C ARG A 185 -2.22 -1.19 -16.72
N ASP A 186 -3.31 -1.95 -16.64
CA ASP A 186 -3.48 -3.09 -15.75
C ASP A 186 -3.29 -2.72 -14.27
N ARG A 187 -3.72 -1.50 -13.92
CA ARG A 187 -3.72 -0.98 -12.55
C ARG A 187 -5.06 -0.31 -12.26
N PHE A 188 -5.75 -0.85 -11.28
CA PHE A 188 -7.13 -0.49 -10.97
C PHE A 188 -7.27 0.05 -9.56
N ILE A 189 -8.18 1.01 -9.41
CA ILE A 189 -8.69 1.45 -8.13
C ILE A 189 -10.18 1.12 -8.06
N LEU A 190 -10.59 0.52 -6.95
CA LEU A 190 -11.98 0.23 -6.60
C LEU A 190 -12.36 1.10 -5.40
N LEU A 191 -13.46 1.82 -5.52
CA LEU A 191 -14.00 2.69 -4.49
C LEU A 191 -15.41 2.23 -4.11
N THR A 192 -15.61 1.87 -2.85
CA THR A 192 -16.93 1.46 -2.34
C THR A 192 -17.81 2.64 -1.94
N SER A 193 -17.23 3.84 -1.94
CA SER A 193 -17.91 5.12 -1.79
C SER A 193 -17.04 6.24 -2.35
N ASP A 194 -17.64 7.37 -2.75
CA ASP A 194 -16.92 8.55 -3.25
C ASP A 194 -16.06 9.24 -2.19
N GLU A 195 -16.38 9.06 -0.90
CA GLU A 195 -15.63 9.64 0.23
C GLU A 195 -15.26 8.58 1.26
N PRO A 196 -14.17 8.78 2.05
CA PRO A 196 -13.87 7.95 3.21
C PRO A 196 -14.94 8.18 4.27
N MET A 197 -15.97 7.36 4.18
CA MET A 197 -17.17 7.45 4.98
C MET A 197 -16.99 6.70 6.29
N GLU A 198 -17.64 7.21 7.33
CA GLU A 198 -17.90 6.35 8.51
C GLU A 198 -18.58 5.07 8.02
N ILE A 199 -18.19 3.95 8.62
CA ILE A 199 -18.75 2.64 8.29
C ILE A 199 -20.26 2.77 8.32
N ASN A 200 -20.89 2.45 7.20
CA ASN A 200 -22.32 2.45 7.07
C ASN A 200 -22.78 1.16 6.37
N PRO A 201 -24.05 0.77 6.54
CA PRO A 201 -24.57 -0.47 5.97
C PRO A 201 -24.39 -0.58 4.45
N GLU A 202 -24.58 0.51 3.70
CA GLU A 202 -24.47 0.52 2.24
C GLU A 202 -23.04 0.19 1.77
N MET A 203 -22.03 0.79 2.39
CA MET A 203 -20.62 0.47 2.12
C MET A 203 -20.31 -1.01 2.40
N LEU A 204 -20.82 -1.55 3.50
CA LEU A 204 -20.62 -2.96 3.86
C LEU A 204 -21.30 -3.90 2.86
N GLU A 205 -22.50 -3.55 2.39
CA GLU A 205 -23.20 -4.30 1.33
C GLU A 205 -22.42 -4.28 0.02
N ILE A 206 -21.87 -3.12 -0.37
CA ILE A 206 -21.00 -3.01 -1.55
C ILE A 206 -19.77 -3.89 -1.39
N GLN A 207 -19.08 -3.84 -0.25
CA GLN A 207 -17.91 -4.68 0.02
C GLN A 207 -18.23 -6.18 -0.09
N GLU A 208 -19.37 -6.62 0.44
CA GLU A 208 -19.80 -8.02 0.32
C GLU A 208 -20.15 -8.42 -1.12
N ARG A 209 -20.80 -7.52 -1.88
CA ARG A 209 -21.05 -7.75 -3.32
C ARG A 209 -19.74 -7.86 -4.11
N ILE A 210 -18.77 -6.99 -3.84
CA ILE A 210 -17.46 -7.04 -4.49
C ILE A 210 -16.75 -8.34 -4.14
N LYS A 211 -16.77 -8.80 -2.88
CA LYS A 211 -16.12 -10.07 -2.51
C LYS A 211 -16.68 -11.29 -3.26
N LYS A 212 -18.00 -11.30 -3.47
CA LYS A 212 -18.69 -12.37 -4.20
C LYS A 212 -18.42 -12.33 -5.70
N HIS A 213 -18.11 -11.17 -6.25
CA HIS A 213 -18.04 -10.93 -7.68
C HIS A 213 -16.87 -11.65 -8.39
N PRO A 214 -15.60 -11.50 -7.98
CA PRO A 214 -14.50 -12.21 -8.61
C PRO A 214 -14.32 -13.64 -8.05
N GLY A 215 -14.98 -13.97 -6.94
CA GLY A 215 -14.85 -15.23 -6.20
C GLY A 215 -14.44 -15.00 -4.74
N GLU A 216 -15.20 -15.60 -3.80
CA GLU A 216 -14.93 -15.47 -2.36
C GLU A 216 -13.62 -16.15 -1.93
N ASP A 217 -13.08 -17.04 -2.77
CA ASP A 217 -11.85 -17.80 -2.53
C ASP A 217 -10.58 -16.94 -2.53
N ALA A 218 -10.61 -15.72 -3.06
CA ALA A 218 -9.49 -14.77 -2.96
C ALA A 218 -9.49 -14.00 -1.63
N PHE A 219 -10.57 -14.11 -0.84
CA PHE A 219 -10.74 -13.34 0.38
C PHE A 219 -10.75 -14.24 1.60
N CYS A 220 -10.03 -13.84 2.63
CA CYS A 220 -9.90 -14.62 3.84
C CYS A 220 -11.28 -14.86 4.48
N ARG A 221 -11.62 -16.13 4.71
CA ARG A 221 -12.93 -16.56 5.24
C ARG A 221 -13.08 -16.13 6.69
N LYS A 222 -14.31 -16.16 7.20
CA LYS A 222 -14.57 -16.08 8.64
C LYS A 222 -14.30 -17.46 9.21
N GLU A 223 -13.13 -17.69 9.78
CA GLU A 223 -12.91 -18.88 10.60
C GLU A 223 -13.53 -18.67 11.99
N PRO A 224 -14.00 -19.75 12.65
CA PRO A 224 -14.43 -19.66 14.04
C PRO A 224 -13.24 -19.22 14.89
N PHE A 225 -13.39 -18.10 15.60
CA PHE A 225 -12.37 -17.63 16.53
C PHE A 225 -12.12 -18.69 17.60
N ARG A 226 -10.88 -19.17 17.70
CA ARG A 226 -10.46 -20.03 18.80
C ARG A 226 -10.41 -19.17 20.06
N THR A 227 -11.21 -19.52 21.07
CA THR A 227 -11.25 -18.80 22.35
C THR A 227 -10.18 -19.27 23.34
N GLU A 228 -9.54 -20.40 23.04
CA GLU A 228 -8.51 -21.00 23.90
C GLU A 228 -7.12 -20.49 23.51
N PRO A 229 -6.24 -20.18 24.48
CA PRO A 229 -4.85 -19.88 24.21
C PRO A 229 -4.14 -21.06 23.53
N LEU A 230 -3.26 -20.77 22.58
CA LEU A 230 -2.42 -21.80 21.96
C LEU A 230 -1.42 -22.35 22.98
N THR A 231 -1.24 -23.68 23.00
CA THR A 231 -0.15 -24.31 23.76
C THR A 231 1.17 -24.21 23.00
N MET A 232 2.30 -24.52 23.65
CA MET A 232 3.57 -24.59 22.95
C MET A 232 3.59 -25.69 21.89
N GLU A 233 2.91 -26.81 22.12
CA GLU A 233 2.76 -27.88 21.14
C GLU A 233 1.95 -27.43 19.93
N ASP A 234 0.89 -26.62 20.14
CA ASP A 234 0.13 -26.01 19.06
C ASP A 234 1.01 -25.06 18.22
N LEU A 235 1.85 -24.24 18.86
CA LEU A 235 2.79 -23.34 18.19
C LEU A 235 3.86 -24.10 17.41
N ILE A 236 4.45 -25.14 18.00
CA ILE A 236 5.43 -26.01 17.33
C ILE A 236 4.81 -26.72 16.11
N ALA A 237 3.53 -27.08 16.21
CA ALA A 237 2.77 -27.67 15.11
C ALA A 237 2.29 -26.65 14.07
N GLY A 238 2.63 -25.36 14.21
CA GLY A 238 2.23 -24.30 13.28
C GLY A 238 0.72 -24.00 13.29
N ARG A 239 0.00 -24.34 14.37
CA ARG A 239 -1.45 -24.18 14.46
C ARG A 239 -1.90 -22.73 14.72
N ASP A 240 -0.98 -21.79 14.88
CA ASP A 240 -1.27 -20.35 14.83
C ASP A 240 -1.41 -19.81 13.40
N SER A 241 -1.01 -20.62 12.41
CA SER A 241 -0.99 -20.24 11.01
C SER A 241 -2.27 -20.76 10.35
N PRO A 242 -3.19 -19.87 9.92
CA PRO A 242 -4.39 -20.28 9.21
C PRO A 242 -4.01 -21.02 7.92
N SER A 243 -4.75 -22.07 7.60
CA SER A 243 -4.55 -22.82 6.36
C SER A 243 -4.75 -21.89 5.17
N THR A 244 -3.83 -21.93 4.20
CA THR A 244 -4.00 -21.26 2.91
C THR A 244 -4.72 -22.15 1.89
N GLU A 245 -5.10 -23.38 2.28
CA GLU A 245 -5.75 -24.34 1.40
C GLU A 245 -7.12 -23.82 0.91
N GLY A 246 -7.30 -23.84 -0.41
CA GLY A 246 -8.52 -23.38 -1.06
C GLY A 246 -8.66 -21.86 -1.12
N TYR A 247 -7.62 -21.10 -0.77
CA TYR A 247 -7.51 -19.70 -1.16
C TYR A 247 -6.84 -19.57 -2.53
N ARG A 248 -7.30 -18.60 -3.30
CA ARG A 248 -6.67 -18.17 -4.54
C ARG A 248 -5.73 -17.00 -4.24
N SER A 249 -4.49 -17.11 -4.68
CA SER A 249 -3.44 -16.09 -4.54
C SER A 249 -2.87 -15.70 -5.92
N PRO A 250 -2.36 -14.47 -6.06
CA PRO A 250 -1.71 -14.05 -7.31
C PRO A 250 -0.35 -14.75 -7.48
N ASP A 251 0.08 -14.93 -8.73
CA ASP A 251 1.47 -15.30 -9.02
C ASP A 251 2.36 -14.05 -8.93
N LEU A 252 3.27 -14.04 -7.96
CA LEU A 252 4.23 -12.95 -7.72
C LEU A 252 5.65 -13.33 -8.16
N SER A 253 5.86 -14.48 -8.78
CA SER A 253 7.19 -15.01 -9.14
C SER A 253 8.00 -14.04 -10.00
N SER A 254 7.35 -13.31 -10.92
CA SER A 254 7.99 -12.29 -11.77
C SER A 254 8.46 -11.05 -11.01
N TYR A 255 7.99 -10.84 -9.78
CA TYR A 255 8.32 -9.70 -8.93
C TYR A 255 9.33 -10.03 -7.82
N ILE A 256 9.43 -11.32 -7.45
CA ILE A 256 10.31 -11.84 -6.39
C ILE A 256 11.71 -12.17 -6.91
N THR A 257 11.99 -11.99 -8.21
CA THR A 257 13.22 -12.47 -8.87
C THR A 257 14.50 -12.19 -8.08
N ASP A 258 15.29 -13.25 -8.01
CA ASP A 258 16.40 -13.49 -7.08
C ASP A 258 17.44 -12.35 -7.03
N SER A 259 17.90 -12.14 -5.81
CA SER A 259 18.99 -11.28 -5.37
C SER A 259 20.21 -11.27 -6.30
N GLY A 260 20.27 -10.31 -7.23
CA GLY A 260 21.53 -9.83 -7.81
C GLY A 260 21.58 -9.78 -9.33
N LYS A 261 21.68 -8.54 -9.84
CA LYS A 261 22.22 -8.18 -11.16
C LYS A 261 21.75 -9.03 -12.34
N LYS A 262 20.64 -8.59 -12.94
CA LYS A 262 20.23 -8.64 -14.37
C LYS A 262 18.71 -8.54 -14.32
N ASP A 263 18.08 -7.46 -14.72
CA ASP A 263 18.30 -6.75 -15.96
C ASP A 263 18.41 -5.24 -15.75
N GLU A 264 19.13 -4.60 -16.66
CA GLU A 264 19.03 -3.18 -16.92
C GLU A 264 17.55 -2.74 -16.86
N ASP A 265 17.21 -1.91 -15.86
CA ASP A 265 15.87 -1.40 -15.62
C ASP A 265 15.20 -1.00 -16.94
N ASP A 266 14.16 -1.74 -17.30
CA ASP A 266 13.14 -1.32 -18.26
C ASP A 266 12.36 -0.17 -17.57
N GLY A 267 13.03 0.97 -17.42
CA GLY A 267 12.63 2.08 -16.55
C GLY A 267 11.24 2.55 -16.93
N LEU A 268 10.25 2.23 -16.09
CA LEU A 268 8.88 2.67 -16.27
C LEU A 268 8.79 4.10 -15.75
N VAL A 269 8.95 5.06 -16.64
CA VAL A 269 8.86 6.48 -16.29
C VAL A 269 7.39 6.88 -16.31
N VAL A 270 6.93 7.35 -15.15
CA VAL A 270 5.60 7.92 -14.98
C VAL A 270 5.72 9.43 -15.13
N LYS A 271 5.18 9.97 -16.22
CA LYS A 271 5.01 11.42 -16.37
C LYS A 271 3.61 11.80 -15.90
N ILE A 272 3.56 12.65 -14.89
CA ILE A 272 2.32 13.29 -14.44
C ILE A 272 2.20 14.62 -15.19
N ASN A 273 1.12 14.80 -15.92
CA ASN A 273 0.81 16.05 -16.60
C ASN A 273 0.18 17.07 -15.64
N ASP A 274 0.21 18.34 -16.00
CA ASP A 274 -0.30 19.45 -15.18
C ASP A 274 -1.82 19.34 -14.89
N ASP A 275 -2.56 18.61 -15.71
CA ASP A 275 -3.99 18.32 -15.54
C ASP A 275 -4.28 17.12 -14.64
N GLY A 276 -3.23 16.48 -14.10
CA GLY A 276 -3.32 15.30 -13.24
C GLY A 276 -3.42 13.98 -14.00
N THR A 277 -3.41 13.99 -15.33
CA THR A 277 -3.34 12.75 -16.12
C THR A 277 -1.95 12.13 -16.03
N MET A 278 -1.87 10.80 -16.02
CA MET A 278 -0.61 10.06 -15.93
C MET A 278 -0.32 9.33 -17.24
N MET A 279 0.87 9.51 -17.78
CA MET A 279 1.39 8.72 -18.89
C MET A 279 2.56 7.87 -18.42
N THR A 280 2.52 6.58 -18.73
CA THR A 280 3.65 5.68 -18.50
C THR A 280 4.33 5.36 -19.83
N TYR A 281 5.66 5.40 -19.84
CA TYR A 281 6.44 4.92 -20.97
C TYR A 281 7.63 4.12 -20.49
N LYS A 282 7.98 3.09 -21.25
CA LYS A 282 9.20 2.33 -21.05
C LYS A 282 10.37 3.13 -21.61
N VAL A 283 11.35 3.41 -20.78
CA VAL A 283 12.62 3.98 -21.21
C VAL A 283 13.61 2.83 -21.36
N LYS A 284 14.20 2.70 -22.55
CA LYS A 284 15.34 1.80 -22.71
C LYS A 284 16.53 2.41 -21.96
N PRO A 285 17.26 1.63 -21.17
CA PRO A 285 18.43 2.12 -20.46
C PRO A 285 19.44 2.73 -21.44
N GLU A 286 19.98 3.91 -21.10
CA GLU A 286 21.09 4.48 -21.85
C GLU A 286 22.28 3.50 -21.74
N GLN A 287 22.71 2.97 -22.88
CA GLN A 287 23.96 2.22 -22.95
C GLN A 287 25.10 3.18 -22.57
N LYS A 288 25.63 3.01 -21.36
CA LYS A 288 26.85 3.70 -20.94
C LYS A 288 27.96 3.33 -21.92
N LYS A 289 28.46 4.34 -22.64
CA LYS A 289 29.67 4.25 -23.47
C LYS A 289 30.92 4.23 -22.61
#